data_AF-A0A656YW44-F1
#
_entry.id   AF-A0A656YW44-F1
#
_cell.length_a   1.000
_cell.length_b   1.000
_cell.length_c   1.000
_cell.angle_alpha   90.00
_cell.angle_beta   90.00
_cell.angle_gamma   90.00
#
_symmetry.space_group_name_H-M   'P 1'
#
loop_
_entity.id
_entity.type
_entity.pdbx_description
1 polymer ?
#
loop_
_entity_poly.entity_id
_entity_poly.type
_entity_poly.pdbx_seq_one_letter_code
_entity_poly.pdbx_strand_id
1 'polypeptide(L)'
;MSDNNTEKVKLDDLVKDDDIYPREKPSSETVKSFADSLEAGYADFPKIQVQRLVLESGEEELAIIDGVHRRDAYQEYNERVEDEKRIEKIEAEPVIREDPVPKSEHLTELRVEAIKANLEHGDRLSREDKKKMCRRMAEDDPEMEITEKEFSDIFGCLEEPLMIGWMTFEPSKKKAETA
;
A
#
# COMPACT_ATOMS: atom_id res chain seq x y z
N MET A 1 8.40 11.17 21.43
CA MET A 1 9.41 10.10 21.41
C MET A 1 8.63 8.83 21.67
N SER A 2 8.27 8.13 20.61
CA SER A 2 7.55 6.86 20.70
C SER A 2 8.58 5.79 20.43
N ASP A 3 8.70 4.83 21.34
CA ASP A 3 9.57 3.69 21.20
C ASP A 3 9.25 3.01 19.86
N ASN A 4 10.24 2.96 18.96
CA ASN A 4 10.10 2.34 17.65
C ASN A 4 9.79 0.86 17.87
N ASN A 5 8.50 0.48 17.81
CA ASN A 5 8.08 -0.91 17.90
C ASN A 5 8.39 -1.65 16.61
N THR A 6 9.68 -1.88 16.39
CA THR A 6 10.20 -2.60 15.24
C THR A 6 10.22 -4.07 15.54
N GLU A 7 9.62 -4.86 14.67
CA GLU A 7 9.64 -6.31 14.74
C GLU A 7 10.38 -6.93 13.55
N LYS A 8 10.98 -8.11 13.78
CA LYS A 8 11.56 -8.92 12.72
C LYS A 8 10.54 -9.94 12.23
N VAL A 9 10.02 -9.74 11.04
CA VAL A 9 8.97 -10.56 10.41
C VAL A 9 9.53 -11.37 9.28
N LYS A 10 8.93 -12.52 8.97
CA LYS A 10 9.35 -13.29 7.79
C LYS A 10 8.87 -12.58 6.53
N LEU A 11 9.70 -12.65 5.49
CA LEU A 11 9.39 -12.04 4.21
C LEU A 11 8.11 -12.62 3.57
N ASP A 12 7.90 -13.93 3.72
CA ASP A 12 6.74 -14.65 3.16
C ASP A 12 5.44 -14.42 3.93
N ASP A 13 5.50 -13.88 5.14
CA ASP A 13 4.32 -13.54 5.94
C ASP A 13 3.71 -12.19 5.49
N LEU A 14 4.43 -11.41 4.68
CA LEU A 14 4.00 -10.08 4.23
C LEU A 14 3.05 -10.15 3.03
N VAL A 15 1.88 -9.53 3.19
CA VAL A 15 0.82 -9.55 2.18
C VAL A 15 0.66 -8.17 1.55
N LYS A 16 0.72 -8.11 0.21
CA LYS A 16 0.25 -6.93 -0.53
C LYS A 16 -1.27 -7.03 -0.67
N ASP A 17 -1.98 -6.44 0.27
CA ASP A 17 -3.44 -6.38 0.22
C ASP A 17 -3.90 -5.41 -0.87
N ASP A 18 -4.61 -5.92 -1.88
CA ASP A 18 -5.06 -5.12 -3.03
C ASP A 18 -6.20 -4.16 -2.69
N ASP A 19 -6.86 -4.27 -1.54
CA ASP A 19 -7.89 -3.33 -1.07
C ASP A 19 -7.27 -2.13 -0.36
N ILE A 20 -6.09 -2.31 0.24
CA ILE A 20 -5.36 -1.28 0.99
C ILE A 20 -4.28 -0.61 0.15
N TYR A 21 -3.43 -1.41 -0.52
CA TYR A 21 -2.23 -0.89 -1.17
C TYR A 21 -2.57 -0.11 -2.44
N PRO A 22 -2.06 1.12 -2.61
CA PRO A 22 -2.54 2.02 -3.66
C PRO A 22 -2.08 1.64 -5.07
N ARG A 23 -0.94 0.94 -5.20
CA ARG A 23 -0.36 0.59 -6.51
C ARG A 23 -0.88 -0.75 -7.00
N GLU A 24 -1.44 -0.75 -8.20
CA GLU A 24 -1.80 -2.00 -8.86
C GLU A 24 -0.55 -2.77 -9.32
N LYS A 25 0.42 -2.06 -9.90
CA LYS A 25 1.65 -2.64 -10.46
C LYS A 25 2.88 -1.91 -9.93
N PRO A 26 3.64 -2.51 -9.01
CA PRO A 26 4.96 -2.02 -8.63
C PRO A 26 5.90 -1.94 -9.85
N SER A 27 6.81 -0.98 -9.84
CA SER A 27 7.82 -0.81 -10.89
C SER A 27 8.86 -1.92 -10.81
N SER A 28 8.92 -2.80 -11.80
CA SER A 28 9.93 -3.85 -11.90
C SER A 28 11.35 -3.29 -12.00
N GLU A 29 11.51 -2.10 -12.59
CA GLU A 29 12.81 -1.43 -12.67
C GLU A 29 13.31 -1.00 -11.28
N THR A 30 12.41 -0.48 -10.44
CA THR A 30 12.73 -0.11 -9.06
C THR A 30 13.08 -1.33 -8.22
N VAL A 31 12.28 -2.41 -8.33
CA VAL A 31 12.55 -3.68 -7.64
C VAL A 31 13.92 -4.23 -8.02
N LYS A 32 14.23 -4.29 -9.31
CA LYS A 32 15.52 -4.76 -9.81
C LYS A 32 16.68 -3.91 -9.29
N SER A 33 16.56 -2.58 -9.33
CA SER A 33 17.56 -1.66 -8.81
C SER A 33 17.84 -1.86 -7.31
N PHE A 34 16.78 -2.14 -6.53
CA PHE A 34 16.90 -2.46 -5.11
C PHE A 34 17.57 -3.82 -4.88
N ALA A 35 17.21 -4.84 -5.65
CA ALA A 35 17.86 -6.16 -5.59
C ALA A 35 19.36 -6.09 -5.96
N ASP A 36 19.71 -5.31 -6.98
CA ASP A 36 21.11 -5.06 -7.38
C ASP A 36 21.88 -4.35 -6.24
N SER A 37 21.22 -3.44 -5.52
CA SER A 37 21.80 -2.74 -4.36
C SER A 37 22.05 -3.67 -3.17
N LEU A 38 21.15 -4.65 -2.94
CA LEU A 38 21.31 -5.71 -1.94
C LEU A 38 22.51 -6.60 -2.28
N GLU A 39 22.62 -7.01 -3.54
CA GLU A 39 23.72 -7.85 -4.03
C GLU A 39 25.09 -7.16 -3.90
N ALA A 40 25.14 -5.85 -4.13
CA ALA A 40 26.35 -5.05 -3.95
C ALA A 40 26.72 -4.81 -2.47
N GLY A 41 25.82 -5.11 -1.52
CA GLY A 41 26.04 -4.91 -0.09
C GLY A 41 25.95 -3.45 0.39
N TYR A 42 25.28 -2.58 -0.38
CA TYR A 42 25.14 -1.15 -0.06
C TYR A 42 23.70 -0.75 0.32
N ALA A 43 22.76 -1.67 0.30
CA ALA A 43 21.37 -1.39 0.62
C ALA A 43 21.18 -1.16 2.13
N ASP A 44 20.78 0.05 2.49
CA ASP A 44 20.24 0.41 3.79
C ASP A 44 18.82 0.96 3.57
N PHE A 45 17.86 0.05 3.46
CA PHE A 45 16.48 0.43 3.18
C PHE A 45 15.75 0.82 4.47
N PRO A 46 14.85 1.82 4.42
CA PRO A 46 13.94 2.06 5.52
C PRO A 46 13.06 0.83 5.75
N LYS A 47 12.58 0.67 6.99
CA LYS A 47 11.72 -0.44 7.43
C LYS A 47 10.46 -0.53 6.58
N ILE A 48 9.92 -1.74 6.47
CA ILE A 48 8.61 -1.95 5.83
C ILE A 48 7.54 -1.56 6.83
N GLN A 49 6.62 -0.71 6.40
CA GLN A 49 5.48 -0.33 7.20
C GLN A 49 4.36 -1.33 6.99
N VAL A 50 3.82 -1.84 8.09
CA VAL A 50 2.85 -2.93 8.10
C VAL A 50 1.69 -2.65 9.04
N GLN A 51 0.63 -3.44 8.93
CA GLN A 51 -0.39 -3.54 9.96
C GLN A 51 -0.84 -4.99 10.09
N ARG A 52 -0.96 -5.49 11.32
CA ARG A 52 -1.60 -6.77 11.61
C ARG A 52 -3.11 -6.58 11.50
N LEU A 53 -3.76 -7.40 10.67
CA LEU A 53 -5.18 -7.33 10.41
C LEU A 53 -5.87 -8.62 10.82
N VAL A 54 -7.07 -8.50 11.37
CA VAL A 54 -8.00 -9.62 11.58
C VAL A 54 -9.02 -9.58 10.44
N LEU A 55 -9.03 -10.64 9.63
CA LEU A 55 -9.97 -10.83 8.53
C LEU A 55 -11.36 -11.24 9.04
N GLU A 56 -12.38 -11.12 8.19
CA GLU A 56 -13.73 -11.59 8.51
C GLU A 56 -13.79 -13.11 8.78
N SER A 57 -12.86 -13.87 8.21
CA SER A 57 -12.68 -15.30 8.47
C SER A 57 -12.17 -15.59 9.90
N GLY A 58 -11.66 -14.58 10.60
CA GLY A 58 -10.94 -14.71 11.87
C GLY A 58 -9.45 -15.03 11.71
N GLU A 59 -8.95 -15.13 10.47
CA GLU A 59 -7.51 -15.28 10.20
C GLU A 59 -6.78 -13.94 10.37
N GLU A 60 -5.50 -14.00 10.75
CA GLU A 60 -4.63 -12.84 10.83
C GLU A 60 -3.74 -12.75 9.58
N GLU A 61 -3.58 -11.53 9.07
CA GLU A 61 -2.63 -11.22 7.99
C GLU A 61 -1.74 -10.03 8.36
N LEU A 62 -0.52 -10.01 7.83
CA LEU A 62 0.39 -8.89 7.98
C LEU A 62 0.43 -8.08 6.68
N ALA A 63 -0.46 -7.11 6.58
CA ALA A 63 -0.61 -6.31 5.38
C ALA A 63 0.48 -5.23 5.28
N ILE A 64 1.06 -5.06 4.09
CA ILE A 64 2.02 -4.00 3.79
C ILE A 64 1.28 -2.69 3.56
N ILE A 65 1.62 -1.66 4.34
CA ILE A 65 1.16 -0.29 4.15
C ILE A 65 2.14 0.48 3.24
N ASP A 66 3.44 0.30 3.45
CA ASP A 66 4.50 0.82 2.58
C ASP A 66 5.71 -0.11 2.50
N GLY A 67 6.32 -0.18 1.32
CA GLY A 67 7.53 -0.97 1.08
C GLY A 67 7.37 -2.21 0.22
N VAL A 68 6.32 -2.32 -0.60
CA VAL A 68 6.16 -3.45 -1.54
C VAL A 68 7.38 -3.62 -2.44
N HIS A 69 7.94 -2.55 -3.00
CA HIS A 69 9.16 -2.66 -3.81
C HIS A 69 10.36 -3.21 -3.03
N ARG A 70 10.46 -2.91 -1.72
CA ARG A 70 11.52 -3.46 -0.86
C ARG A 70 11.27 -4.95 -0.60
N ARG A 71 10.04 -5.34 -0.27
CA ARG A 71 9.64 -6.74 -0.10
C ARG A 71 9.96 -7.54 -1.35
N ASP A 72 9.51 -7.06 -2.51
CA ASP A 72 9.73 -7.71 -3.79
C ASP A 72 11.23 -7.79 -4.14
N ALA A 73 12.02 -6.77 -3.79
CA ALA A 73 13.46 -6.77 -4.01
C ALA A 73 14.20 -7.79 -3.14
N TYR A 74 13.77 -7.98 -1.88
CA TYR A 74 14.30 -9.07 -1.05
C TYR A 74 13.96 -10.44 -1.63
N GLN A 75 12.75 -10.62 -2.17
CA GLN A 75 12.35 -11.87 -2.83
C GLN A 75 13.21 -12.12 -4.08
N GLU A 76 13.34 -11.12 -4.95
CA GLU A 76 14.18 -11.20 -6.15
C GLU A 76 15.65 -11.43 -5.81
N TYR A 77 16.17 -10.81 -4.76
CA TYR A 77 17.52 -11.09 -4.25
C TYR A 77 17.68 -12.55 -3.80
N ASN A 78 16.73 -13.07 -3.03
CA ASN A 78 16.75 -14.44 -2.51
C ASN A 78 16.71 -15.51 -3.62
N GLU A 79 16.13 -15.19 -4.77
CA GLU A 79 16.14 -16.05 -5.96
C GLU A 79 17.51 -16.11 -6.65
N ARG A 80 18.36 -15.09 -6.47
CA ARG A 80 19.68 -14.97 -7.11
C ARG A 80 20.82 -15.57 -6.30
N VAL A 81 20.61 -15.79 -5.00
CA VAL A 81 21.66 -16.22 -4.06
C VAL A 81 21.43 -17.63 -3.51
N GLU A 82 22.50 -18.22 -2.99
CA GLU A 82 22.46 -19.49 -2.26
C GLU A 82 21.65 -19.36 -0.95
N ASP A 83 21.06 -20.46 -0.48
CA ASP A 83 20.17 -20.49 0.69
C ASP A 83 20.80 -19.85 1.94
N GLU A 84 22.10 -20.03 2.16
CA GLU A 84 22.84 -19.49 3.33
C GLU A 84 22.91 -17.95 3.35
N LYS A 85 22.70 -17.30 2.21
CA LYS A 85 22.75 -15.83 2.06
C LYS A 85 21.36 -15.19 2.00
N ARG A 86 20.30 -16.00 2.02
CA ARG A 86 18.93 -15.48 1.92
C ARG A 86 18.56 -14.63 3.13
N ILE A 87 17.83 -13.56 2.85
CA ILE A 87 17.23 -12.69 3.85
C ILE A 87 15.82 -13.21 4.10
N GLU A 88 15.67 -14.04 5.14
CA GLU A 88 14.36 -14.61 5.51
C GLU A 88 13.52 -13.67 6.37
N LYS A 89 14.18 -12.82 7.16
CA LYS A 89 13.53 -11.89 8.09
C LYS A 89 13.98 -10.47 7.83
N ILE A 90 13.02 -9.56 7.86
CA ILE A 90 13.23 -8.13 7.67
C ILE A 90 12.63 -7.33 8.81
N GLU A 91 13.07 -6.09 8.96
CA GLU A 91 12.51 -5.17 9.94
C GLU A 91 11.22 -4.53 9.40
N ALA A 92 10.17 -4.63 10.20
CA ALA A 92 8.88 -4.02 9.94
C ALA A 92 8.42 -3.19 11.14
N GLU A 93 7.59 -2.18 10.88
CA GLU A 93 7.00 -1.33 11.92
C GLU A 93 5.49 -1.13 11.68
N PRO A 94 4.66 -1.20 12.74
CA PRO A 94 3.22 -0.99 12.63
C PRO A 94 2.90 0.49 12.38
N VAL A 95 1.91 0.77 11.52
CA VAL A 95 1.53 2.16 11.17
C VAL A 95 0.43 2.72 12.06
N ILE A 96 -0.62 1.94 12.33
CA ILE A 96 -1.75 2.41 13.14
C ILE A 96 -1.52 2.02 14.60
N ARG A 97 -1.32 0.72 14.84
CA ARG A 97 -1.08 0.17 16.19
C ARG A 97 -0.41 -1.18 16.14
N GLU A 98 0.19 -1.57 17.26
CA GLU A 98 0.91 -2.84 17.40
C GLU A 98 -0.01 -4.05 17.37
N ASP A 99 -1.19 -3.92 18.01
CA ASP A 99 -2.18 -5.00 18.09
C ASP A 99 -2.90 -5.22 16.75
N PRO A 100 -3.34 -6.45 16.46
CA PRO A 100 -4.20 -6.73 15.31
C PRO A 100 -5.48 -5.89 15.33
N VAL A 101 -5.88 -5.37 14.16
CA VAL A 101 -7.13 -4.60 13.99
C VAL A 101 -8.10 -5.29 13.03
N PRO A 102 -9.43 -5.24 13.26
CA PRO A 102 -10.40 -5.72 12.27
C PRO A 102 -10.26 -4.94 10.95
N LYS A 103 -9.99 -5.65 9.84
CA LYS A 103 -9.76 -5.03 8.52
C LYS A 103 -10.96 -4.18 8.09
N SER A 104 -12.18 -4.71 8.23
CA SER A 104 -13.42 -4.05 7.80
C SER A 104 -13.67 -2.72 8.52
N GLU A 105 -13.29 -2.61 9.79
CA GLU A 105 -13.50 -1.41 10.61
C GLU A 105 -12.45 -0.31 10.37
N HIS A 106 -11.27 -0.69 9.86
CA HIS A 106 -10.12 0.23 9.73
C HIS A 106 -9.71 0.46 8.26
N LEU A 107 -10.48 -0.05 7.29
CA LEU A 107 -10.09 -0.07 5.88
C LEU A 107 -9.78 1.34 5.33
N THR A 108 -10.61 2.32 5.68
CA THR A 108 -10.41 3.71 5.27
C THR A 108 -9.13 4.31 5.85
N GLU A 109 -8.88 4.13 7.15
CA GLU A 109 -7.67 4.60 7.82
C GLU A 109 -6.41 3.95 7.21
N LEU A 110 -6.45 2.64 6.99
CA LEU A 110 -5.36 1.87 6.36
C LEU A 110 -5.02 2.40 4.96
N ARG A 111 -6.04 2.69 4.14
CA ARG A 111 -5.85 3.25 2.80
C ARG A 111 -5.23 4.64 2.86
N VAL A 112 -5.71 5.50 3.77
CA VAL A 112 -5.17 6.85 3.95
C VAL A 112 -3.68 6.81 4.27
N GLU A 113 -3.29 5.97 5.23
CA GLU A 113 -1.88 5.83 5.60
C GLU A 113 -1.04 5.24 4.47
N ALA A 114 -1.56 4.24 3.75
CA ALA A 114 -0.89 3.68 2.57
C ALA A 114 -0.70 4.74 1.46
N ILE A 115 -1.70 5.58 1.21
CA ILE A 115 -1.62 6.67 0.22
C ILE A 115 -0.55 7.68 0.64
N LYS A 116 -0.60 8.19 1.87
CA LYS A 116 0.36 9.17 2.38
C LYS A 116 1.79 8.66 2.25
N ALA A 117 2.05 7.45 2.76
CA ALA A 117 3.37 6.85 2.70
C ALA A 117 3.87 6.69 1.25
N ASN A 118 2.98 6.34 0.31
CA ASN A 118 3.35 6.16 -1.09
C ASN A 118 3.43 7.47 -1.92
N LEU A 119 2.96 8.60 -1.39
CA LEU A 119 3.08 9.92 -2.03
C LEU A 119 4.42 10.60 -1.75
N GLU A 120 5.06 10.27 -0.63
CA GLU A 120 6.34 10.85 -0.21
C GLU A 120 7.54 10.32 -1.01
N HIS A 121 7.35 9.21 -1.75
CA HIS A 121 8.40 8.58 -2.53
C HIS A 121 8.71 9.28 -3.86
N GLY A 122 9.94 9.08 -4.35
CA GLY A 122 10.38 9.61 -5.66
C GLY A 122 9.65 8.99 -6.85
N ASP A 123 9.27 7.71 -6.74
CA ASP A 123 8.28 7.06 -7.60
C ASP A 123 6.91 7.43 -7.02
N ARG A 124 6.21 8.40 -7.62
CA ARG A 124 4.93 8.89 -7.08
C ARG A 124 3.76 8.06 -7.61
N LEU A 125 2.69 7.98 -6.82
CA LEU A 125 1.43 7.38 -7.27
C LEU A 125 0.97 8.00 -8.59
N SER A 126 0.61 7.12 -9.55
CA SER A 126 0.07 7.55 -10.83
C SER A 126 -1.33 8.15 -10.65
N ARG A 127 -1.79 8.90 -11.66
CA ARG A 127 -3.16 9.44 -11.64
C ARG A 127 -4.22 8.34 -11.51
N GLU A 128 -4.00 7.18 -12.13
CA GLU A 128 -4.93 6.06 -12.08
C GLU A 128 -4.93 5.37 -10.70
N ASP A 129 -3.77 5.23 -10.06
CA ASP A 129 -3.69 4.74 -8.66
C ASP A 129 -4.50 5.65 -7.73
N LYS A 130 -4.30 6.97 -7.84
CA LYS A 130 -5.03 7.95 -7.04
C LYS A 130 -6.54 7.86 -7.27
N LYS A 131 -6.96 7.83 -8.54
CA LYS A 131 -8.37 7.74 -8.95
C LYS A 131 -9.03 6.46 -8.44
N LYS A 132 -8.35 5.31 -8.54
CA LYS A 132 -8.82 4.02 -8.03
C LYS A 132 -9.06 4.08 -6.53
N MET A 133 -8.09 4.62 -5.78
CA MET A 133 -8.22 4.73 -4.33
C MET A 133 -9.33 5.71 -3.90
N CYS A 134 -9.46 6.85 -4.58
CA CYS A 134 -10.56 7.78 -4.34
C CYS A 134 -11.93 7.13 -4.48
N ARG A 135 -12.12 6.34 -5.55
CA ARG A 135 -13.40 5.64 -5.79
C ARG A 135 -13.71 4.62 -4.69
N ARG A 136 -12.74 3.79 -4.34
CA ARG A 136 -12.93 2.78 -3.29
C ARG A 136 -13.28 3.41 -1.94
N MET A 137 -12.60 4.50 -1.59
CA MET A 137 -12.93 5.22 -0.36
C MET A 137 -14.33 5.82 -0.39
N ALA A 138 -14.78 6.36 -1.53
CA ALA A 138 -16.14 6.87 -1.69
C ALA A 138 -17.22 5.77 -1.74
N GLU A 139 -16.89 4.58 -2.25
CA GLU A 139 -17.80 3.43 -2.27
C GLU A 139 -18.03 2.85 -0.86
N ASP A 140 -16.98 2.85 -0.03
CA ASP A 140 -17.03 2.33 1.35
C ASP A 140 -17.54 3.37 2.37
N ASP A 141 -17.57 4.66 2.00
CA ASP A 141 -18.13 5.77 2.77
C ASP A 141 -19.28 6.44 1.99
N PRO A 142 -20.45 5.77 1.88
CA PRO A 142 -21.58 6.31 1.12
C PRO A 142 -22.21 7.55 1.76
N GLU A 143 -21.94 7.79 3.05
CA GLU A 143 -22.37 9.01 3.75
C GLU A 143 -21.43 10.20 3.49
N MET A 144 -20.29 9.96 2.83
CA MET A 144 -19.23 10.93 2.56
C MET A 144 -18.79 11.67 3.82
N GLU A 145 -18.48 10.92 4.89
CA GLU A 145 -17.86 11.46 6.09
C GLU A 145 -16.52 12.15 5.77
N ILE A 146 -15.75 11.63 4.80
CA ILE A 146 -14.56 12.31 4.30
C ILE A 146 -14.95 13.45 3.36
N THR A 147 -14.63 14.67 3.78
CA THR A 147 -14.86 15.87 2.97
C THR A 147 -13.93 15.94 1.76
N GLU A 148 -14.34 16.67 0.73
CA GLU A 148 -13.52 16.93 -0.46
C GLU A 148 -12.15 17.54 -0.12
N LYS A 149 -12.12 18.41 0.90
CA LYS A 149 -10.88 19.00 1.41
C LYS A 149 -9.97 17.94 2.02
N GLU A 150 -10.50 17.03 2.83
CA GLU A 150 -9.72 15.94 3.42
C GLU A 150 -9.18 15.01 2.33
N PHE A 151 -9.96 14.72 1.29
CA PHE A 151 -9.48 14.02 0.11
C PHE A 151 -8.32 14.75 -0.59
N SER A 152 -8.44 16.06 -0.82
CA SER A 152 -7.37 16.87 -1.39
C SER A 152 -6.08 16.80 -0.57
N ASP A 153 -6.21 16.91 0.76
CA ASP A 153 -5.11 16.83 1.72
C ASP A 153 -4.45 15.43 1.72
N ILE A 154 -5.24 14.35 1.70
CA ILE A 154 -4.77 12.96 1.64
C ILE A 154 -3.98 12.69 0.36
N PHE A 155 -4.49 13.14 -0.79
CA PHE A 155 -3.92 12.81 -2.11
C PHE A 155 -2.84 13.80 -2.60
N GLY A 156 -2.62 14.89 -1.87
CA GLY A 156 -1.68 15.96 -2.21
C GLY A 156 -1.97 16.61 -3.56
N CYS A 157 -3.25 16.69 -3.97
CA CYS A 157 -3.68 17.19 -5.28
C CYS A 157 -4.51 18.47 -5.11
N LEU A 158 -4.05 19.59 -5.69
CA LEU A 158 -4.59 20.94 -5.48
C LEU A 158 -5.87 21.31 -6.27
N GLU A 159 -6.56 20.38 -6.93
CA GLU A 159 -7.77 20.73 -7.70
C GLU A 159 -8.98 19.89 -7.29
N GLU A 160 -9.74 20.44 -6.34
CA GLU A 160 -11.08 20.04 -5.89
C GLU A 160 -11.98 19.49 -7.04
N PRO A 161 -12.12 20.16 -8.21
CA PRO A 161 -13.01 19.69 -9.28
C PRO A 161 -12.63 18.33 -9.90
N LEU A 162 -11.35 17.93 -9.84
CA LEU A 162 -10.90 16.66 -10.40
C LEU A 162 -11.32 15.47 -9.53
N MET A 163 -11.42 15.67 -8.21
CA MET A 163 -11.75 14.61 -7.24
C MET A 163 -13.23 14.24 -7.32
N ILE A 164 -14.13 15.23 -7.40
CA ILE A 164 -15.56 14.99 -7.68
C ILE A 164 -15.74 14.21 -8.97
N GLY A 165 -15.01 14.57 -10.04
CA GLY A 165 -15.06 13.86 -11.31
C GLY A 165 -14.54 12.40 -11.23
N TRP A 166 -13.72 12.08 -10.25
CA TRP A 166 -13.21 10.72 -10.03
C TRP A 166 -14.18 9.87 -9.22
N MET A 167 -14.80 10.47 -8.19
CA MET A 167 -15.84 9.87 -7.34
C MET A 167 -17.13 9.59 -8.12
N THR A 168 -17.48 10.44 -9.09
CA THR A 168 -18.78 10.38 -9.80
C THR A 168 -18.76 9.58 -11.11
N PHE A 169 -17.61 9.04 -11.54
CA PHE A 169 -17.53 8.35 -12.83
C PHE A 169 -17.97 6.89 -12.71
N GLU A 170 -19.24 6.64 -13.02
CA GLU A 170 -19.73 5.34 -13.46
C GLU A 170 -19.16 5.02 -14.86
N PRO A 171 -18.56 3.83 -15.11
CA PRO A 171 -18.32 3.42 -16.48
C PRO A 171 -19.68 3.37 -17.17
N SER A 172 -19.81 4.17 -18.23
CA SER A 172 -20.90 4.18 -19.20
C SER A 172 -21.82 2.96 -19.08
N LYS A 173 -23.08 3.23 -18.74
CA LYS A 173 -24.26 2.41 -19.03
C LYS A 173 -23.90 1.35 -20.06
N LYS A 174 -24.10 0.08 -19.69
CA LYS A 174 -24.30 -1.02 -20.64
C LYS A 174 -24.84 -0.42 -21.93
N LYS A 175 -24.14 -0.64 -23.05
CA LYS A 175 -24.74 -0.46 -24.37
C LYS A 175 -26.03 -1.27 -24.38
N ALA A 176 -27.13 -0.62 -24.04
CA ALA A 176 -28.44 -0.96 -24.52
C ALA A 176 -28.46 -0.44 -25.95
N GLU A 177 -28.83 -1.36 -26.85
CA GLU A 177 -29.34 -1.13 -28.20
C GLU A 177 -28.27 -0.72 -29.22
N THR A 178 -28.01 -1.45 -30.30
CA THR A 178 -28.97 -1.90 -31.32
C THR A 178 -28.26 -2.84 -32.30
N ALA A 179 -28.92 -3.96 -32.61
CA ALA A 179 -28.99 -4.72 -33.89
C ALA A 179 -29.10 -6.22 -33.62
#